data_AF-A0AA38J9C1-F1
#
_entry.id   AF-A0AA38J9C1-F1
#
_cell.length_a   1.000
_cell.length_b   1.000
_cell.length_c   1.000
_cell.angle_alpha   90.00
_cell.angle_beta   90.00
_cell.angle_gamma   90.00
#
_symmetry.space_group_name_H-M   'P 1'
#
loop_
_entity.id
_entity.type
_entity.pdbx_description
1 polymer ?
#
loop_
_entity_poly.entity_id
_entity_poly.type
_entity_poly.pdbx_seq_one_letter_code
_entity_poly.pdbx_strand_id
1 'polypeptide(L)'
;MLQELSHMDRITQLQDEIQQLLMIMSTSIAYLTSRANFIQVSPQIPITKQRNPEKYDTPEVFEANKKELVTDLIRKAKQVEYLINSLPEPEPEEIQAERLQRLEEEMQLANVDYIQAVNRLKTLHAQVSELLRSMLTEVDGRLVDISNGGNGDASIAS
;
A
#
# COMPACT_ATOMS: atom_id res chain seq x y z
N MET A 1 -0.08 7.07 9.72
CA MET A 1 -0.14 5.70 10.28
C MET A 1 -0.90 4.70 9.39
N LEU A 2 -1.27 5.02 8.14
CA LEU A 2 -2.01 4.11 7.24
C LEU A 2 -1.13 3.49 6.14
N GLN A 3 0.19 3.70 6.18
CA GLN A 3 1.08 3.31 5.08
C GLN A 3 1.64 1.89 5.23
N GLU A 4 1.41 1.23 6.37
CA GLU A 4 1.88 -0.16 6.60
C GLU A 4 0.92 -1.25 6.10
N LEU A 5 -0.34 -0.91 5.77
CA LEU A 5 -1.32 -1.90 5.29
C LEU A 5 -1.36 -2.08 3.77
N SER A 6 -0.67 -1.25 2.98
CA SER A 6 -0.68 -1.31 1.51
C SER A 6 0.61 -1.84 0.90
N HIS A 7 1.65 -2.08 1.70
CA HIS A 7 2.88 -2.68 1.21
C HIS A 7 2.73 -4.20 1.36
N MET A 8 2.82 -4.93 0.25
CA MET A 8 2.94 -6.39 0.30
C MET A 8 4.01 -6.76 1.34
N ASP A 9 3.73 -7.76 2.18
CA ASP A 9 4.67 -8.21 3.22
C ASP A 9 6.05 -8.41 2.60
N ARG A 10 7.09 -7.89 3.25
CA ARG A 10 8.47 -7.90 2.72
C ARG A 10 8.94 -9.34 2.50
N ILE A 11 8.46 -10.28 3.31
CA ILE A 11 8.73 -11.71 3.14
C ILE A 11 8.09 -12.23 1.85
N THR A 12 6.82 -11.90 1.59
CA THR A 12 6.14 -12.25 0.34
C THR A 12 6.81 -11.61 -0.89
N GLN A 13 7.24 -10.35 -0.79
CA GLN A 13 8.04 -9.69 -1.85
C GLN A 13 9.35 -10.42 -2.12
N LEU A 14 10.08 -10.81 -1.06
CA LEU A 14 11.33 -11.54 -1.21
C LEU A 14 11.10 -12.89 -1.88
N GLN A 15 10.05 -13.61 -1.49
CA GLN A 15 9.68 -14.88 -2.11
C GLN A 15 9.43 -14.72 -3.61
N ASP A 16 8.63 -13.72 -4.00
CA ASP A 16 8.30 -13.45 -5.40
C ASP A 16 9.54 -13.08 -6.23
N GLU A 17 10.44 -12.26 -5.68
CA GLU A 17 11.67 -11.86 -6.37
C GLU A 17 12.66 -13.04 -6.52
N ILE A 18 12.75 -13.94 -5.53
CA ILE A 18 13.54 -15.17 -5.67
C ILE A 18 12.94 -16.08 -6.75
N GLN A 19 11.61 -16.21 -6.81
CA GLN A 19 10.95 -16.99 -7.84
C GLN A 19 11.17 -16.41 -9.24
N GLN A 20 11.09 -15.08 -9.38
CA GLN A 20 11.42 -14.39 -10.63
C GLN A 20 12.88 -14.60 -11.04
N LEU A 21 13.82 -14.54 -10.08
CA LEU A 21 15.23 -14.79 -10.34
C LEU A 21 15.45 -16.22 -10.89
N LEU A 22 14.81 -17.22 -10.31
CA LEU A 22 14.86 -18.61 -10.80
C LEU A 22 14.22 -18.76 -12.19
N MET A 23 13.11 -18.06 -12.44
CA MET A 23 12.46 -18.04 -13.75
C MET A 23 13.39 -17.46 -14.82
N ILE A 24 14.08 -16.35 -14.52
CA ILE A 24 15.06 -15.72 -15.42
C ILE A 24 16.22 -16.67 -15.68
N MET A 25 16.73 -17.38 -14.67
CA MET A 25 17.80 -18.36 -14.86
C MET A 25 17.38 -19.50 -15.81
N SER A 26 16.21 -20.09 -15.59
CA SER A 26 15.72 -21.19 -16.44
C SER A 26 15.45 -20.75 -17.87
N THR A 27 14.84 -19.58 -18.07
CA THR A 27 14.57 -19.02 -19.41
C THR A 27 15.86 -18.61 -20.12
N SER A 28 16.86 -18.11 -19.38
CA SER A 28 18.19 -17.83 -19.93
C SER A 28 18.88 -19.09 -20.45
N ILE A 29 18.85 -20.19 -19.68
CA ILE A 29 19.41 -21.48 -20.13
C ILE A 29 18.64 -22.01 -21.34
N ALA A 30 17.30 -21.92 -21.31
CA ALA A 30 16.47 -22.33 -22.44
C ALA A 30 16.78 -21.51 -23.70
N TYR A 31 16.99 -20.20 -23.56
CA TYR A 31 17.38 -19.32 -24.67
C TYR A 31 18.75 -19.69 -25.23
N LEU A 32 19.78 -19.83 -24.37
CA LEU A 32 21.14 -20.17 -24.78
C LEU A 32 21.20 -21.53 -25.51
N THR A 33 20.46 -22.53 -25.04
CA THR A 33 20.43 -23.86 -25.66
C THR A 33 19.59 -23.91 -26.94
N SER A 34 18.50 -23.16 -27.00
CA SER A 34 17.59 -23.18 -28.15
C SER A 34 18.04 -22.29 -29.31
N ARG A 35 18.76 -21.19 -29.05
CA ARG A 35 19.16 -20.21 -30.07
C ARG A 35 20.63 -20.29 -30.48
N ALA A 36 21.46 -21.10 -29.81
CA ALA A 36 22.85 -21.30 -30.22
C ALA A 36 22.97 -21.97 -31.59
N ASN A 37 23.90 -21.48 -32.40
CA ASN A 37 24.29 -22.08 -33.67
C ASN A 37 25.55 -22.97 -33.50
N PHE A 38 25.76 -23.89 -34.44
CA PHE A 38 26.95 -24.74 -34.44
C PHE A 38 28.18 -23.93 -34.86
N ILE A 39 29.27 -24.08 -34.11
CA ILE A 39 30.58 -23.49 -34.45
C ILE A 39 31.43 -24.59 -35.08
N GLN A 40 32.05 -24.29 -36.23
CA GLN A 40 32.98 -25.21 -36.87
C GLN A 40 34.31 -25.21 -36.10
N VAL A 41 34.67 -26.35 -35.55
CA VAL A 41 35.88 -26.52 -34.72
C VAL A 41 37.12 -26.83 -35.57
N SER A 42 36.95 -27.48 -36.72
CA SER A 42 38.03 -27.84 -37.64
C SER A 42 37.71 -27.41 -39.08
N PRO A 43 38.59 -26.63 -39.75
CA PRO A 43 38.43 -26.23 -41.14
C PRO A 43 38.38 -27.41 -42.14
N GLN A 44 38.92 -28.57 -41.75
CA GLN A 44 39.08 -29.74 -42.62
C GLN A 44 37.80 -30.60 -42.70
N ILE A 45 36.82 -30.36 -41.82
CA ILE A 45 35.57 -31.13 -41.77
C ILE A 45 34.43 -30.21 -42.27
N PRO A 46 33.80 -30.51 -43.41
CA PRO A 46 32.67 -29.75 -43.93
C PRO A 46 31.47 -29.82 -42.97
N ILE A 47 30.76 -28.70 -42.80
CA ILE A 47 29.55 -28.64 -41.97
C ILE A 47 28.43 -29.45 -42.64
N THR A 48 28.06 -30.60 -42.06
CA THR A 48 27.06 -31.52 -42.62
C THR A 48 25.64 -31.26 -42.15
N LYS A 49 25.45 -30.43 -41.11
CA LYS A 49 24.13 -30.01 -40.60
C LYS A 49 24.14 -28.53 -40.28
N GLN A 50 23.28 -27.79 -40.96
CA GLN A 50 22.96 -26.39 -40.62
C GLN A 50 21.61 -26.36 -39.91
N ARG A 51 21.54 -25.65 -38.79
CA ARG A 51 20.27 -25.42 -38.09
C ARG A 51 19.40 -24.50 -38.96
N ASN A 52 18.08 -24.66 -38.91
CA ASN A 52 17.18 -23.80 -39.68
C ASN A 52 17.44 -22.32 -39.31
N PRO A 53 17.60 -21.40 -40.27
CA PRO A 53 17.93 -19.98 -39.99
C PRO A 53 16.91 -19.25 -39.13
N GLU A 54 15.66 -19.71 -39.06
CA GLU A 54 14.65 -19.16 -38.15
C GLU A 54 14.84 -19.59 -36.67
N LYS A 55 15.68 -20.61 -36.43
CA LYS A 55 15.87 -21.24 -35.12
C LYS A 55 17.13 -20.79 -34.39
N TYR A 56 18.02 -20.02 -35.00
CA TYR A 56 19.21 -19.47 -34.35
C TYR A 56 19.34 -17.97 -34.62
N ASP A 57 19.89 -17.25 -33.65
CA ASP A 57 20.12 -15.81 -33.78
C ASP A 57 21.48 -15.54 -34.43
N THR A 58 21.63 -14.39 -35.10
CA THR A 58 22.95 -13.99 -35.62
C THR A 58 23.94 -13.83 -34.45
N PRO A 59 25.25 -14.02 -34.66
CA PRO A 59 26.23 -13.92 -33.58
C PRO A 59 26.19 -12.59 -32.85
N GLU A 60 25.91 -11.49 -33.56
CA GLU A 60 25.78 -10.15 -33.01
C GLU A 60 24.56 -10.01 -32.09
N VAL A 61 23.38 -10.47 -32.54
CA VAL A 61 22.15 -10.45 -31.74
C VAL A 61 22.26 -11.40 -30.54
N PHE A 62 22.89 -12.55 -30.72
CA PHE A 62 23.09 -13.53 -29.64
C PHE A 62 24.01 -13.00 -28.53
N GLU A 63 25.12 -12.31 -28.88
CA GLU A 63 25.98 -11.67 -27.89
C GLU A 63 25.29 -10.49 -27.19
N ALA A 64 24.52 -9.67 -27.93
CA ALA A 64 23.75 -8.58 -27.34
C ALA A 64 22.72 -9.09 -26.32
N ASN A 65 21.94 -10.11 -26.70
CA ASN A 65 20.93 -10.73 -25.83
C ASN A 65 21.58 -11.42 -24.62
N LYS A 66 22.74 -12.06 -24.78
CA LYS A 66 23.49 -12.64 -23.65
C LYS A 66 23.89 -11.56 -22.64
N LYS A 67 24.38 -10.42 -23.11
CA LYS A 67 24.76 -9.29 -22.25
C LYS A 67 23.54 -8.70 -21.51
N GLU A 68 22.40 -8.60 -22.18
CA GLU A 68 21.14 -8.19 -21.58
C GLU A 68 20.71 -9.17 -20.48
N LEU A 69 20.66 -10.47 -20.76
CA LEU A 69 20.30 -11.50 -19.79
C LEU A 69 21.19 -11.48 -18.54
N VAL A 70 22.52 -11.31 -18.71
CA VAL A 70 23.45 -11.19 -17.59
C VAL A 70 23.18 -9.91 -16.79
N THR A 71 22.90 -8.80 -17.47
CA THR A 71 22.60 -7.52 -16.80
C THR A 71 21.32 -7.63 -15.97
N ASP A 72 20.30 -8.28 -16.51
CA ASP A 72 19.02 -8.51 -15.84
C ASP A 72 19.16 -9.42 -14.64
N LEU A 73 19.93 -10.51 -14.78
CA LEU A 73 20.25 -11.41 -13.68
C LEU A 73 20.97 -10.69 -12.54
N ILE A 74 21.99 -9.89 -12.84
CA ILE A 74 22.74 -9.12 -11.83
C ILE A 74 21.84 -8.09 -11.16
N ARG A 75 21.00 -7.38 -11.94
CA ARG A 75 20.08 -6.40 -11.39
C ARG A 75 19.11 -7.05 -10.40
N LYS A 76 18.56 -8.21 -10.76
CA LYS A 76 17.63 -8.97 -9.91
C LYS A 76 18.32 -9.55 -8.67
N ALA A 77 19.54 -10.05 -8.80
CA ALA A 77 20.32 -10.52 -7.65
C ALA A 77 20.56 -9.39 -6.63
N LYS A 78 20.90 -8.18 -7.10
CA LYS A 78 21.05 -7.01 -6.22
C LYS A 78 19.74 -6.56 -5.58
N GLN A 79 18.62 -6.68 -6.29
CA GLN A 79 17.29 -6.40 -5.71
C GLN A 79 16.97 -7.37 -4.58
N VAL A 80 17.24 -8.66 -4.76
CA VAL A 80 17.08 -9.68 -3.71
C VAL A 80 17.99 -9.39 -2.52
N GLU A 81 19.26 -9.05 -2.76
CA GLU A 81 20.22 -8.67 -1.70
C GLU A 81 19.73 -7.46 -0.89
N TYR A 82 19.23 -6.41 -1.57
CA TYR A 82 18.64 -5.27 -0.91
C TYR A 82 17.41 -5.65 -0.07
N LEU A 83 16.54 -6.51 -0.60
CA LEU A 83 15.35 -6.97 0.13
C LEU A 83 15.73 -7.74 1.39
N ILE A 84 16.73 -8.63 1.32
CA ILE A 84 17.26 -9.35 2.49
C ILE A 84 17.78 -8.36 3.54
N ASN A 85 18.57 -7.37 3.14
CA ASN A 85 19.08 -6.34 4.06
C ASN A 85 17.98 -5.43 4.63
N SER A 86 16.84 -5.35 3.95
CA SER A 86 15.68 -4.59 4.41
C SER A 86 14.74 -5.38 5.32
N LEU A 87 14.97 -6.68 5.52
CA LEU A 87 14.14 -7.47 6.42
C LEU A 87 14.34 -6.97 7.86
N PRO A 88 13.25 -6.80 8.63
CA PRO A 88 13.39 -6.53 10.06
C PRO A 88 14.11 -7.71 10.73
N GLU A 89 14.98 -7.40 11.69
CA GLU A 89 15.66 -8.45 12.47
C GLU A 89 14.61 -9.29 13.20
N PRO A 90 14.74 -10.62 13.21
CA PRO A 90 13.80 -11.48 13.91
C PRO A 90 13.92 -11.24 15.42
N GLU A 91 12.87 -10.70 16.03
CA GLU A 91 12.74 -10.59 17.47
C GLU A 91 12.41 -11.97 18.07
N PRO A 92 12.97 -12.33 19.25
CA PRO A 92 12.53 -13.53 19.97
C PRO A 92 11.03 -13.48 20.28
N GLU A 93 10.35 -14.63 20.17
CA GLU A 93 8.89 -14.74 20.36
C GLU A 93 8.42 -14.18 21.71
N GLU A 94 9.21 -14.39 22.77
CA GLU A 94 8.92 -13.87 24.11
C GLU A 94 8.87 -12.34 24.15
N ILE A 95 9.86 -11.67 23.53
CA ILE A 95 9.93 -10.20 23.46
C ILE A 95 8.82 -9.66 22.57
N GLN A 96 8.52 -10.37 21.47
CA GLN A 96 7.43 -10.01 20.57
C GLN A 96 6.07 -10.09 21.29
N ALA A 97 5.84 -11.15 22.08
CA ALA A 97 4.63 -11.32 22.87
C ALA A 97 4.46 -10.21 23.93
N GLU A 98 5.53 -9.90 24.67
CA GLU A 98 5.51 -8.80 25.65
C GLU A 98 5.26 -7.43 25.00
N ARG A 99 5.83 -7.20 23.81
CA ARG A 99 5.60 -5.98 23.05
C ARG A 99 4.16 -5.88 22.57
N LEU A 100 3.58 -6.97 22.07
CA LEU A 100 2.18 -7.02 21.65
C LEU A 100 1.23 -6.79 22.83
N GLN A 101 1.51 -7.39 23.98
CA GLN A 101 0.71 -7.20 25.19
C GLN A 101 0.73 -5.72 25.65
N ARG A 102 1.92 -5.09 25.69
CA ARG A 102 2.03 -3.66 26.01
C ARG A 102 1.25 -2.78 25.03
N LEU A 103 1.34 -3.09 23.73
CA LEU A 103 0.63 -2.33 22.71
C LEU A 103 -0.90 -2.49 22.84
N GLU A 104 -1.37 -3.67 23.25
CA GLU A 104 -2.78 -3.92 23.54
C GLU A 104 -3.25 -3.10 24.75
N GLU A 105 -2.47 -3.07 25.82
CA GLU A 105 -2.74 -2.26 27.02
C GLU A 105 -2.80 -0.76 26.68
N GLU A 106 -1.85 -0.26 25.89
CA GLU A 106 -1.84 1.11 25.39
C GLU A 106 -3.07 1.42 24.52
N MET A 107 -3.46 0.50 23.63
CA MET A 107 -4.64 0.65 22.79
C MET A 107 -5.92 0.69 23.62
N GLN A 108 -6.03 -0.13 24.67
CA GLN A 108 -7.17 -0.14 25.57
C GLN A 108 -7.30 1.19 26.31
N LEU A 109 -6.18 1.72 26.83
CA LEU A 109 -6.15 3.03 27.49
C LEU A 109 -6.54 4.16 26.52
N ALA A 110 -5.94 4.20 25.34
CA ALA A 110 -6.25 5.19 24.31
C ALA A 110 -7.73 5.13 23.88
N ASN A 111 -8.32 3.93 23.81
CA ASN A 111 -9.72 3.76 23.49
C ASN A 111 -10.64 4.27 24.60
N VAL A 112 -10.29 4.06 25.88
CA VAL A 112 -11.03 4.62 27.01
C VAL A 112 -11.02 6.15 26.95
N ASP A 113 -9.86 6.75 26.73
CA ASP A 113 -9.72 8.20 26.60
C ASP A 113 -10.51 8.75 25.40
N TYR A 114 -10.48 8.04 24.28
CA TYR A 114 -11.27 8.35 23.10
C TYR A 114 -12.77 8.35 23.41
N ILE A 115 -13.28 7.30 24.06
CA ILE A 115 -14.70 7.20 24.45
C ILE A 115 -15.09 8.35 25.39
N GLN A 116 -14.25 8.68 26.37
CA GLN A 116 -14.50 9.79 27.28
C GLN A 116 -14.56 11.14 26.55
N ALA A 117 -13.61 11.40 25.63
CA ALA A 117 -13.59 12.61 24.83
C ALA A 117 -14.84 12.73 23.94
N VAL A 118 -15.24 11.64 23.28
CA VAL A 118 -16.46 11.58 22.46
C VAL A 118 -17.71 11.82 23.30
N ASN A 119 -17.79 11.26 24.51
CA ASN A 119 -18.94 11.49 25.40
C ASN A 119 -19.04 12.95 25.84
N ARG A 120 -17.92 13.58 26.22
CA ARG A 120 -17.88 15.01 26.55
C ARG A 120 -18.33 15.87 25.37
N LEU A 121 -17.85 15.55 24.17
CA LEU A 121 -18.26 16.24 22.94
C LEU A 121 -19.78 16.10 22.71
N LYS A 122 -20.34 14.90 22.85
CA LYS A 122 -21.79 14.66 22.71
C LYS A 122 -22.61 15.46 23.72
N THR A 123 -22.18 15.50 24.98
CA THR A 123 -22.86 16.31 26.01
C THR A 123 -22.81 17.80 25.68
N LEU A 124 -21.64 18.32 25.30
CA LEU A 124 -21.50 19.72 24.91
C LEU A 124 -22.34 20.04 23.67
N HIS A 125 -22.34 19.16 22.67
CA HIS A 125 -23.16 19.31 21.48
C HIS A 125 -24.66 19.36 21.81
N ALA A 126 -25.12 18.50 22.73
CA ALA A 126 -26.50 18.52 23.20
C ALA A 126 -26.84 19.86 23.89
N GLN A 127 -25.98 20.35 24.79
CA GLN A 127 -26.16 21.63 25.48
C GLN A 127 -26.21 22.81 24.50
N VAL A 128 -25.30 22.86 23.52
CA VAL A 128 -25.30 23.91 22.48
C VAL A 128 -26.55 23.82 21.61
N SER A 129 -26.96 22.61 21.23
CA SER A 129 -28.18 22.41 20.44
C SER A 129 -29.43 22.85 21.19
N GLU A 130 -29.51 22.59 22.49
CA GLU A 130 -30.61 23.02 23.36
C GLU A 130 -30.63 24.54 23.54
N LEU A 131 -29.46 25.16 23.76
CA LEU A 131 -29.33 26.62 23.81
C LEU A 131 -29.81 27.27 22.51
N LEU A 132 -29.34 26.78 21.36
CA LEU A 132 -29.77 27.28 20.05
C LEU A 132 -31.28 27.12 19.85
N ARG A 133 -31.85 26.00 20.29
CA ARG A 133 -33.30 25.75 20.21
C ARG A 133 -34.11 26.67 21.13
N SER A 134 -33.62 26.94 22.34
CA SER A 134 -34.23 27.88 23.28
C SER A 134 -34.20 29.32 22.73
N MET A 135 -33.07 29.76 22.18
CA MET A 135 -32.96 31.07 21.54
C MET A 135 -33.89 31.20 20.34
N LEU A 136 -34.03 30.15 19.52
CA LEU A 136 -34.95 30.16 18.39
C LEU A 136 -36.42 30.26 18.86
N THR A 137 -36.77 29.58 19.93
CA THR A 137 -38.14 29.55 20.49
C THR A 137 -38.49 30.86 21.21
N GLU A 138 -37.53 31.49 21.89
CA GLU A 138 -37.71 32.83 22.48
C GLU A 138 -37.90 33.92 21.43
N VAL A 139 -37.21 33.81 20.28
CA VAL A 139 -37.42 34.71 19.14
C VAL A 139 -38.82 34.53 18.56
N ASP A 140 -39.30 33.29 18.39
CA ASP A 140 -40.67 33.03 17.94
C ASP A 140 -41.72 33.53 18.96
N GLY A 141 -41.50 33.34 20.26
CA GLY A 141 -42.38 33.86 21.32
C GLY A 141 -42.47 35.38 21.32
N ARG A 142 -41.34 36.09 21.15
CA ARG A 142 -41.31 37.54 21.02
C ARG A 142 -42.01 38.04 19.76
N LEU A 143 -41.95 37.31 18.65
CA LEU A 143 -42.70 37.64 17.43
C LEU A 143 -44.21 37.47 17.62
N VAL A 144 -44.65 36.48 18.41
CA VAL A 144 -46.07 36.26 18.75
C VAL A 144 -46.60 37.33 19.72
N ASP A 145 -45.81 37.76 20.70
CA ASP A 145 -46.21 38.82 21.65
C ASP A 145 -46.32 40.20 20.99
N ILE A 146 -45.46 40.50 20.00
CA ILE A 146 -45.58 41.73 19.18
C ILE A 146 -46.84 41.70 18.31
N SER A 147 -47.29 40.52 17.86
CA SER A 147 -48.52 40.37 17.07
C SER A 147 -49.79 40.50 17.92
N ASN A 148 -49.78 40.02 19.18
CA ASN A 148 -50.95 40.08 20.07
C ASN A 148 -51.10 41.42 20.84
N GLY A 149 -50.05 42.23 20.94
CA GLY A 149 -50.09 43.55 21.58
C GLY A 149 -50.70 44.68 20.72
N GLY A 150 -51.10 44.41 19.48
CA GLY A 150 -51.56 45.43 18.52
C GLY A 150 -53.07 45.71 18.45
N ASN A 151 -53.90 45.05 19.27
CA ASN A 151 -55.36 45.07 19.06
C ASN A 151 -56.19 45.56 20.27
N GLY A 152 -55.70 46.59 20.98
CA GLY A 152 -56.39 47.13 22.14
C GLY A 152 -56.00 48.54 22.55
N ASP A 153 -56.14 49.52 21.66
CA ASP A 153 -56.40 50.93 22.06
C ASP A 153 -56.77 51.80 20.84
N ALA A 154 -58.05 51.76 20.46
CA ALA A 154 -58.66 52.77 19.60
C ALA A 154 -60.16 52.86 19.88
N SER A 155 -60.52 53.27 21.09
CA SER A 155 -61.82 53.86 21.37
C SER A 155 -61.64 54.89 22.47
N ILE A 156 -62.46 55.94 22.42
CA ILE A 156 -62.52 57.11 23.30
C ILE A 156 -61.63 58.29 22.83
N ALA A 157 -62.20 59.17 21.99
CA ALA A 157 -62.42 60.57 22.37
C ALA A 157 -63.20 61.34 21.27
N SER A 158 -64.33 61.91 21.71
CA SER A 158 -65.13 63.01 21.14
C SER A 158 -66.07 62.73 19.97
#